data_AF-A0A661NJ18-F1
#
_entry.id   AF-A0A661NJ18-F1
#
_cell.length_a   1.000
_cell.length_b   1.000
_cell.length_c   1.000
_cell.angle_alpha   90.00
_cell.angle_beta   90.00
_cell.angle_gamma   90.00
#
_symmetry.space_group_name_H-M   'P 1'
#
loop_
_entity.id
_entity.type
_entity.pdbx_description
1 polymer ?
#
loop_
_entity_poly.entity_id
_entity_poly.type
_entity_poly.pdbx_seq_one_letter_code
_entity_poly.pdbx_strand_id
1 'polypeptide(L)'
;MTALGCEEEVVMGSSNPAQAAPGKGADAGAEDGDGQKDTALPLVEFSEADFVESEDSRDPFRDFAHLFVKKTQGDRVVQRKVKASQFALDELRLVGIITRATRRVMLTDPTGYGWVLFTGDFVAKPELVSAGGTDGTEVAINWRIDRIRPKDVVFIREDAAHPEIPPTTRVMPLFPTEDEGRSGS
;
A
#
# COMPACT_ATOMS: atom_id res chain seq x y z
N MET A 1 -29.59 39.32 -12.07
CA MET A 1 -28.95 40.46 -12.76
C MET A 1 -27.68 40.79 -12.00
N THR A 2 -26.53 40.75 -12.69
CA THR A 2 -25.28 41.53 -12.45
C THR A 2 -24.51 41.23 -11.15
N ALA A 3 -23.35 40.54 -11.11
CA ALA A 3 -22.00 40.72 -11.69
C ALA A 3 -21.08 41.71 -10.93
N LEU A 4 -19.82 41.25 -10.67
CA LEU A 4 -18.56 41.98 -10.37
C LEU A 4 -18.47 42.64 -8.97
N GLY A 5 -17.36 42.74 -8.24
CA GLY A 5 -15.93 42.44 -8.46
C GLY A 5 -15.10 43.20 -7.40
N CYS A 6 -13.92 42.67 -7.07
CA CYS A 6 -12.66 43.27 -6.58
C CYS A 6 -12.64 44.46 -5.58
N GLU A 7 -11.91 44.32 -4.45
CA GLU A 7 -10.71 45.13 -4.11
C GLU A 7 -10.17 44.78 -2.70
N GLU A 8 -8.93 44.28 -2.61
CA GLU A 8 -8.08 44.59 -1.45
C GLU A 8 -6.69 44.94 -1.96
N GLU A 9 -6.40 46.23 -1.79
CA GLU A 9 -5.21 46.95 -2.21
C GLU A 9 -4.07 46.68 -1.22
N VAL A 10 -2.98 46.06 -1.70
CA VAL A 10 -1.70 46.07 -0.97
C VAL A 10 -0.74 47.00 -1.69
N VAL A 11 -0.66 48.20 -1.10
CA VAL A 11 0.38 49.24 -1.13
C VAL A 11 1.65 48.90 -1.93
N MET A 12 1.85 49.70 -2.98
CA MET A 12 3.08 49.85 -3.75
C MET A 12 4.19 50.49 -2.89
N GLY A 13 5.18 49.69 -2.49
CA GLY A 13 6.46 50.17 -1.97
C GLY A 13 7.44 50.43 -3.11
N SER A 14 7.61 51.70 -3.48
CA SER A 14 8.65 52.15 -4.41
C SER A 14 10.04 51.98 -3.80
N SER A 15 10.90 51.19 -4.45
CA SER A 15 12.35 51.36 -4.36
C SER A 15 13.02 51.03 -5.70
N ASN A 16 13.44 52.10 -6.36
CA ASN A 16 14.22 52.17 -7.59
C ASN A 16 15.56 51.42 -7.49
N PRO A 17 15.91 50.49 -8.39
CA PRO A 17 17.30 50.06 -8.53
C PRO A 17 18.02 50.98 -9.52
N ALA A 18 19.06 51.62 -8.99
CA ALA A 18 20.00 52.45 -9.72
C ALA A 18 20.68 51.68 -10.87
N GLN A 19 20.82 52.37 -11.99
CA GLN A 19 21.56 51.99 -13.18
C GLN A 19 23.06 51.84 -12.85
N ALA A 20 23.64 50.67 -13.12
CA ALA A 20 25.09 50.44 -13.06
C ALA A 20 25.62 50.07 -14.46
N ALA A 21 26.73 50.72 -14.83
CA ALA A 21 27.38 50.69 -16.14
C ALA A 21 28.01 49.32 -16.49
N PRO A 22 28.27 49.03 -17.78
CA PRO A 22 28.91 47.78 -18.20
C PRO A 22 30.42 47.79 -17.84
N GLY A 23 30.81 46.87 -16.96
CA GLY A 23 32.21 46.54 -16.69
C GLY A 23 32.79 45.69 -17.81
N LYS A 24 33.90 46.14 -18.41
CA LYS A 24 34.73 45.36 -19.34
C LYS A 24 35.27 44.11 -18.64
N GLY A 25 34.81 42.93 -19.06
CA GLY A 25 35.44 41.66 -18.74
C GLY A 25 36.66 41.44 -19.64
N ALA A 26 37.81 41.21 -19.00
CA ALA A 26 39.11 41.04 -19.62
C ALA A 26 39.20 39.72 -20.38
N ASP A 27 39.87 39.79 -21.54
CA ASP A 27 40.44 38.65 -22.24
C ASP A 27 41.54 38.03 -21.37
N ALA A 28 41.43 36.73 -21.11
CA ALA A 28 42.48 35.92 -20.50
C ALA A 28 42.45 34.56 -21.20
N GLY A 29 43.14 34.52 -22.35
CA GLY A 29 43.55 33.27 -22.96
C GLY A 29 44.46 32.49 -22.02
N ALA A 30 44.13 31.21 -21.83
CA ALA A 30 45.05 30.19 -21.40
C ALA A 30 44.88 29.01 -22.36
N GLU A 31 45.83 28.88 -23.29
CA GLU A 31 46.04 27.65 -24.03
C GLU A 31 46.86 26.71 -23.15
N ASP A 32 46.32 25.53 -22.86
CA ASP A 32 47.11 24.33 -22.56
C ASP A 32 46.53 23.21 -23.43
N GLY A 33 47.35 22.68 -24.34
CA GLY A 33 47.00 21.56 -25.19
C GLY A 33 47.33 20.22 -24.51
N ASP A 34 46.50 19.20 -24.75
CA ASP A 34 46.94 18.05 -25.54
C ASP A 34 45.72 17.19 -25.95
N GLY A 35 45.83 16.55 -27.11
CA GLY A 35 44.74 15.95 -27.86
C GLY A 35 43.95 14.82 -27.19
N GLN A 36 42.65 15.04 -27.03
CA GLN A 36 41.62 14.05 -27.34
C GLN A 36 40.68 14.75 -28.31
N LYS A 37 40.38 14.16 -29.47
CA LYS A 37 39.32 14.70 -30.35
C LYS A 37 38.03 14.66 -29.54
N ASP A 38 37.64 15.81 -28.99
CA ASP A 38 36.30 16.03 -28.48
C ASP A 38 35.36 15.66 -29.61
N THR A 39 34.76 14.48 -29.49
CA THR A 39 33.62 14.13 -30.32
C THR A 39 32.58 15.16 -29.93
N ALA A 40 32.39 16.16 -30.80
CA ALA A 40 31.42 17.22 -30.58
C ALA A 40 30.13 16.57 -30.10
N LEU A 41 29.74 16.87 -28.87
CA LEU A 41 28.55 16.30 -28.27
C LEU A 41 27.40 16.53 -29.26
N PRO A 42 26.56 15.52 -29.53
CA PRO A 42 25.45 15.70 -30.44
C PRO A 42 24.67 16.95 -30.05
N LEU A 43 24.50 17.88 -30.99
CA LEU A 43 23.60 19.00 -30.79
C LEU A 43 22.20 18.42 -30.67
N VAL A 44 21.66 18.40 -29.45
CA VAL A 44 20.28 18.00 -29.20
C VAL A 44 19.42 19.21 -29.54
N GLU A 45 18.71 19.12 -30.67
CA GLU A 45 17.67 20.10 -31.01
C GLU A 45 16.47 19.87 -30.10
N PHE A 46 16.22 20.80 -29.18
CA PHE A 46 15.06 20.76 -28.31
C PHE A 46 13.85 21.32 -29.05
N SER A 47 12.76 20.58 -29.04
CA SER A 47 11.47 21.01 -29.57
C SER A 47 10.51 21.38 -28.42
N GLU A 48 9.48 22.17 -28.71
CA GLU A 48 8.47 22.53 -27.70
C GLU A 48 7.75 21.31 -27.11
N ALA A 49 7.66 20.20 -27.87
CA ALA A 49 7.08 18.95 -27.43
C ALA A 49 7.86 18.28 -26.30
N ASP A 50 9.18 18.52 -26.19
CA ASP A 50 10.03 17.90 -25.17
C ASP A 50 9.82 18.50 -23.77
N PHE A 51 9.23 19.70 -23.72
CA PHE A 51 8.83 20.37 -22.48
C PHE A 51 7.40 20.04 -22.04
N VAL A 52 6.65 19.31 -22.87
CA VAL A 52 5.32 18.81 -22.53
C VAL A 52 5.47 17.49 -21.77
N GLU A 53 4.95 17.46 -20.55
CA GLU A 53 5.00 16.29 -19.67
C GLU A 53 4.37 15.06 -20.36
N SER A 54 5.18 14.02 -20.57
CA SER A 54 4.79 12.78 -21.22
C SER A 54 5.45 11.58 -20.51
N GLU A 55 5.09 10.34 -20.88
CA GLU A 55 5.67 9.17 -20.20
C GLU A 55 7.19 9.03 -20.40
N ASP A 56 7.70 9.52 -21.54
CA ASP A 56 9.12 9.51 -21.88
C ASP A 56 9.85 10.81 -21.48
N SER A 57 9.11 11.92 -21.31
CA SER A 57 9.62 13.21 -20.81
C SER A 57 9.00 13.53 -19.44
N ARG A 58 9.58 12.94 -18.40
CA ARG A 58 9.18 13.14 -17.00
C ARG A 58 10.09 14.14 -16.31
N ASP A 59 9.49 15.16 -15.72
CA ASP A 59 10.20 16.21 -14.97
C ASP A 59 10.85 15.63 -13.68
N PRO A 60 12.19 15.56 -13.59
CA PRO A 60 12.89 14.94 -12.47
C PRO A 60 12.70 15.68 -11.13
N PHE A 61 12.10 16.87 -11.13
CA PHE A 61 11.80 17.64 -9.92
C PHE A 61 10.34 17.54 -9.49
N ARG A 62 9.48 16.92 -10.31
CA ARG A 62 8.10 16.63 -9.94
C ARG A 62 7.99 15.28 -9.26
N ASP A 63 7.26 15.26 -8.16
CA ASP A 63 7.01 14.04 -7.40
C ASP A 63 5.97 13.15 -8.11
N PHE A 64 6.44 12.05 -8.71
CA PHE A 64 5.58 11.04 -9.34
C PHE A 64 5.14 9.91 -8.41
N ALA A 65 5.46 9.97 -7.10
CA ALA A 65 5.10 8.92 -6.15
C ALA A 65 3.58 8.62 -6.16
N HIS A 66 2.77 9.65 -6.40
CA HIS A 66 1.31 9.53 -6.50
C HIS A 66 0.84 8.58 -7.62
N LEU A 67 1.55 8.48 -8.75
CA LEU A 67 1.22 7.55 -9.84
C LEU A 67 1.49 6.09 -9.44
N PHE A 68 2.56 5.85 -8.69
CA PHE A 68 2.90 4.51 -8.19
C PHE A 68 1.98 4.06 -7.06
N VAL A 69 1.59 4.97 -6.16
CA VAL A 69 0.58 4.71 -5.13
C VAL A 69 -0.76 4.33 -5.78
N LYS A 70 -1.15 5.02 -6.86
CA LYS A 70 -2.41 4.71 -7.57
C LYS A 70 -2.37 3.40 -8.34
N LYS A 71 -1.21 2.98 -8.86
CA LYS A 71 -1.03 1.70 -9.56
C LYS A 71 -0.96 0.50 -8.59
N THR A 72 -0.41 0.69 -7.39
CA THR A 72 -0.42 -0.32 -6.31
C THR A 72 -1.73 -0.33 -5.53
N GLN A 73 -2.45 0.79 -5.50
CA GLN A 73 -3.87 0.90 -5.19
C GLN A 73 -4.75 0.66 -6.42
N GLY A 74 -4.35 -0.22 -7.34
CA GLY A 74 -5.36 -0.93 -8.11
C GLY A 74 -6.30 -1.51 -7.08
N ASP A 75 -7.52 -0.97 -7.01
CA ASP A 75 -8.53 -1.22 -5.98
C ASP A 75 -8.64 -2.73 -5.79
N ARG A 76 -7.86 -3.27 -4.85
CA ARG A 76 -8.03 -4.62 -4.32
C ARG A 76 -9.30 -4.47 -3.55
N VAL A 77 -10.41 -4.54 -4.29
CA VAL A 77 -11.75 -4.31 -3.78
C VAL A 77 -11.79 -5.14 -2.52
N VAL A 78 -11.74 -4.46 -1.37
CA VAL A 78 -11.88 -5.09 -0.07
C VAL A 78 -13.36 -5.42 -0.01
N GLN A 79 -13.75 -6.47 -0.75
CA GLN A 79 -15.15 -6.83 -0.94
C GLN A 79 -15.78 -7.25 0.40
N ARG A 80 -14.95 -7.50 1.43
CA ARG A 80 -15.35 -8.12 2.68
C ARG A 80 -14.70 -7.39 3.85
N LYS A 81 -15.50 -7.09 4.87
CA LYS A 81 -15.02 -6.52 6.13
C LYS A 81 -14.27 -7.61 6.91
N VAL A 82 -12.94 -7.63 6.79
CA VAL A 82 -12.06 -8.55 7.52
C VAL A 82 -11.71 -7.94 8.87
N LYS A 83 -11.88 -8.70 9.96
CA LYS A 83 -11.46 -8.28 11.31
C LYS A 83 -10.04 -8.80 11.60
N ALA A 84 -9.27 -8.08 12.43
CA ALA A 84 -7.90 -8.45 12.79
C ALA A 84 -6.98 -8.74 11.58
N SER A 85 -7.14 -8.02 10.46
CA SER A 85 -6.42 -8.28 9.19
C SER A 85 -4.90 -8.10 9.26
N GLN A 86 -4.40 -7.46 10.31
CA GLN A 86 -2.98 -7.26 10.56
C GLN A 86 -2.27 -8.50 11.15
N PHE A 87 -3.02 -9.43 11.75
CA PHE A 87 -2.47 -10.61 12.43
C PHE A 87 -2.82 -11.88 11.68
N ALA A 88 -1.91 -12.85 11.68
CA ALA A 88 -2.19 -14.17 11.16
C ALA A 88 -3.10 -14.96 12.11
N LEU A 89 -3.79 -16.00 11.60
CA LEU A 89 -4.80 -16.72 12.39
C LEU A 89 -4.18 -17.46 13.59
N ASP A 90 -2.92 -17.85 13.50
CA ASP A 90 -2.12 -18.48 14.57
C ASP A 90 -1.71 -17.53 15.68
N GLU A 91 -1.58 -16.24 15.39
CA GLU A 91 -1.27 -15.22 16.39
C GLU A 91 -2.49 -14.87 17.26
N LEU A 92 -3.69 -15.13 16.74
CA LEU A 92 -4.95 -14.94 17.45
C LEU A 92 -5.20 -16.09 18.43
N ARG A 93 -5.63 -15.75 19.63
CA ARG A 93 -5.98 -16.72 20.68
C ARG A 93 -7.48 -16.76 20.89
N LEU A 94 -8.06 -17.96 20.93
CA LEU A 94 -9.46 -18.14 21.32
C LEU A 94 -9.60 -18.06 22.84
N VAL A 95 -10.28 -17.03 23.32
CA VAL A 95 -10.45 -16.77 24.76
C VAL A 95 -11.78 -17.30 25.28
N GLY A 96 -12.82 -17.29 24.43
CA GLY A 96 -14.15 -17.68 24.89
C GLY A 96 -15.12 -17.98 23.77
N ILE A 97 -16.12 -18.79 24.11
CA ILE A 97 -17.27 -19.08 23.26
C ILE A 97 -18.53 -18.71 24.04
N ILE A 98 -19.29 -17.76 23.51
CA ILE A 98 -20.52 -17.26 24.13
C ILE A 98 -21.69 -18.07 23.60
N THR A 99 -22.40 -18.78 24.48
CA THR A 99 -23.42 -19.78 24.11
C THR A 99 -24.86 -19.40 24.43
N ARG A 100 -25.11 -18.40 25.29
CA ARG A 100 -26.47 -18.07 25.80
C ARG A 100 -27.45 -17.51 24.75
N ALA A 101 -26.99 -17.17 23.55
CA ALA A 101 -27.81 -16.65 22.45
C ALA A 101 -27.27 -17.20 21.11
N THR A 102 -27.12 -16.34 20.09
CA THR A 102 -26.31 -16.68 18.91
C THR A 102 -24.89 -17.01 19.34
N ARG A 103 -24.36 -18.15 18.90
CA ARG A 103 -22.98 -18.53 19.22
C ARG A 103 -22.02 -17.48 18.68
N ARG A 104 -21.15 -16.98 19.55
CA ARG A 104 -20.11 -16.00 19.22
C ARG A 104 -18.80 -16.49 19.78
N VAL A 105 -17.72 -16.09 19.13
CA VAL A 105 -16.36 -16.39 19.58
C VAL A 105 -15.68 -15.09 19.95
N MET A 106 -14.89 -15.13 21.02
CA MET A 106 -14.04 -14.04 21.44
C MET A 106 -12.60 -14.43 21.18
N LEU A 107 -11.96 -13.73 20.24
CA LEU A 107 -10.53 -13.86 19.98
C LEU A 107 -9.81 -12.70 20.63
N THR A 108 -8.56 -12.91 21.02
CA THR A 108 -7.64 -11.86 21.45
C THR A 108 -6.42 -11.88 20.56
N ASP A 109 -6.01 -10.71 20.11
CA ASP A 109 -4.78 -10.56 19.34
C ASP A 109 -3.54 -10.38 20.24
N PRO A 110 -2.32 -10.41 19.68
CA PRO A 110 -1.10 -10.26 20.47
C PRO A 110 -0.98 -8.92 21.21
N THR A 111 -1.73 -7.88 20.81
CA THR A 111 -1.74 -6.58 21.50
C THR A 111 -2.73 -6.56 22.68
N GLY A 112 -3.49 -7.64 22.86
CA GLY A 112 -4.47 -7.78 23.94
C GLY A 112 -5.86 -7.25 23.58
N TYR A 113 -6.09 -6.81 22.34
CA TYR A 113 -7.40 -6.35 21.90
C TYR A 113 -8.32 -7.54 21.59
N GLY A 114 -9.55 -7.44 22.06
CA GLY A 114 -10.57 -8.49 21.95
C GLY A 114 -11.49 -8.29 20.75
N TRP A 115 -11.67 -9.34 19.95
CA TRP A 115 -12.54 -9.39 18.79
C TRP A 115 -13.72 -10.32 19.03
N VAL A 116 -14.95 -9.83 18.85
CA VAL A 116 -16.15 -10.67 18.85
C VAL A 116 -16.56 -10.99 17.41
N LEU A 117 -16.66 -12.28 17.11
CA LEU A 117 -16.95 -12.79 15.77
C LEU A 117 -18.16 -13.74 15.76
N PHE A 118 -18.81 -13.79 14.60
CA PHE A 118 -19.95 -14.64 14.30
C PHE A 118 -19.60 -15.67 13.22
N THR A 119 -20.43 -16.70 13.08
CA THR A 119 -20.33 -17.60 11.92
C THR A 119 -20.49 -16.81 10.63
N GLY A 120 -19.58 -17.04 9.67
CA GLY A 120 -19.52 -16.31 8.41
C GLY A 120 -18.63 -15.07 8.41
N ASP A 121 -18.19 -14.58 9.58
CA ASP A 121 -17.25 -13.45 9.63
C ASP A 121 -15.88 -13.83 9.05
N PHE A 122 -15.24 -12.85 8.41
CA PHE A 122 -13.87 -12.96 7.92
C PHE A 122 -12.88 -12.40 8.93
N VAL A 123 -11.76 -13.10 9.14
CA VAL A 123 -10.76 -12.76 10.15
C VAL A 123 -9.33 -13.01 9.65
N ALA A 124 -8.37 -12.37 10.32
CA ALA A 124 -6.93 -12.55 10.12
C ALA A 124 -6.41 -12.07 8.76
N LYS A 125 -5.09 -12.09 8.62
CA LYS A 125 -4.38 -11.68 7.42
C LYS A 125 -4.77 -12.56 6.22
N PRO A 126 -5.11 -11.96 5.06
CA PRO A 126 -5.34 -12.71 3.84
C PRO A 126 -4.05 -13.36 3.36
N GLU A 127 -4.16 -14.55 2.80
CA GLU A 127 -3.10 -15.17 2.01
C GLU A 127 -3.23 -14.73 0.56
N LEU A 128 -2.09 -14.42 -0.08
CA LEU A 128 -2.05 -14.02 -1.47
C LEU A 128 -1.69 -15.24 -2.30
N VAL A 129 -2.58 -15.65 -3.18
CA VAL A 129 -2.34 -16.75 -4.11
C VAL A 129 -2.37 -16.20 -5.53
N SER A 130 -1.34 -16.52 -6.31
CA SER A 130 -1.28 -16.15 -7.73
C SER A 130 -2.22 -17.05 -8.52
N ALA A 131 -3.36 -16.51 -8.95
CA ALA A 131 -4.27 -17.21 -9.84
C ALA A 131 -3.78 -17.04 -11.28
N GLY A 132 -3.10 -18.09 -11.78
CA GLY A 132 -2.81 -18.28 -13.22
C GLY A 132 -1.41 -17.86 -13.69
N GLY A 133 -0.44 -18.78 -13.70
CA GLY A 133 0.81 -18.63 -14.48
C GLY A 133 1.70 -17.43 -14.11
N THR A 134 2.68 -17.13 -14.98
CA THR A 134 3.73 -16.11 -14.75
C THR A 134 3.21 -14.68 -14.66
N ASP A 135 2.00 -14.40 -15.17
CA ASP A 135 1.32 -13.09 -15.10
C ASP A 135 0.01 -13.15 -14.30
N GLY A 136 -0.10 -14.10 -13.37
CA GLY A 136 -1.33 -14.39 -12.63
C GLY A 136 -1.78 -13.26 -11.72
N THR A 137 -3.09 -13.03 -11.68
CA THR A 137 -3.67 -12.04 -10.78
C THR A 137 -3.60 -12.57 -9.35
N GLU A 138 -3.06 -11.77 -8.42
CA GLU A 138 -3.01 -12.16 -7.01
C GLU A 138 -4.41 -12.08 -6.38
N VAL A 139 -4.94 -13.23 -5.96
CA VAL A 139 -6.22 -13.35 -5.29
C VAL A 139 -6.00 -13.42 -3.79
N ALA A 140 -6.75 -12.60 -3.06
CA ALA A 140 -6.72 -12.55 -1.60
C ALA A 140 -7.65 -13.60 -1.00
N ILE A 141 -7.10 -14.64 -0.36
CA ILE A 141 -7.88 -15.68 0.28
C ILE A 141 -7.95 -15.43 1.80
N ASN A 142 -9.16 -15.25 2.30
CA ASN A 142 -9.43 -14.87 3.69
C ASN A 142 -9.87 -16.08 4.53
N TRP A 143 -9.57 -16.07 5.83
CA TRP A 143 -10.20 -17.01 6.75
C TRP A 143 -11.63 -16.59 7.05
N ARG A 144 -12.54 -17.55 7.02
CA ARG A 144 -13.94 -17.41 7.39
C ARG A 144 -14.27 -18.37 8.53
N ILE A 145 -15.09 -17.93 9.47
CA ILE A 145 -15.65 -18.85 10.47
C ILE A 145 -16.72 -19.72 9.80
N ASP A 146 -16.47 -21.02 9.73
CA ASP A 146 -17.44 -22.00 9.22
C ASP A 146 -18.40 -22.43 10.32
N ARG A 147 -17.86 -22.89 11.45
CA ARG A 147 -18.66 -23.46 12.55
C ARG A 147 -18.09 -23.11 13.91
N ILE A 148 -18.99 -22.84 14.86
CA ILE A 148 -18.66 -22.58 16.27
C ILE A 148 -19.19 -23.74 17.10
N ARG A 149 -18.29 -24.56 17.66
CA ARG A 149 -18.63 -25.69 18.54
C ARG A 149 -18.42 -25.28 20.01
N PRO A 150 -18.85 -26.11 20.99
CA PRO A 150 -18.67 -25.77 22.40
C PRO A 150 -17.21 -25.75 22.88
N LYS A 151 -16.32 -26.50 22.21
CA LYS A 151 -14.91 -26.66 22.61
C LYS A 151 -13.91 -26.10 21.60
N ASP A 152 -14.34 -25.84 20.39
CA ASP A 152 -13.48 -25.44 19.29
C ASP A 152 -14.23 -24.54 18.30
N VAL A 153 -13.44 -23.86 17.46
CA VAL A 153 -13.94 -23.03 16.36
C VAL A 153 -13.26 -23.49 15.08
N VAL A 154 -14.07 -23.68 14.04
CA VAL A 154 -13.61 -24.13 12.73
C VAL A 154 -13.54 -22.94 11.80
N PHE A 155 -12.34 -22.66 11.32
CA PHE A 155 -12.05 -21.67 10.29
C PHE A 155 -11.78 -22.38 8.98
N ILE A 156 -12.24 -21.79 7.89
CA ILE A 156 -11.96 -22.27 6.54
C ILE A 156 -11.42 -21.15 5.67
N ARG A 157 -10.61 -21.53 4.70
CA ARG A 157 -10.04 -20.63 3.69
C ARG A 157 -10.31 -21.28 2.34
N GLU A 158 -11.17 -20.62 1.56
CA GLU A 158 -11.68 -21.07 0.26
C GLU A 158 -11.17 -20.13 -0.83
N ASP A 159 -10.52 -20.69 -1.87
CA ASP A 159 -10.19 -19.93 -3.07
C ASP A 159 -11.45 -19.76 -3.93
N ALA A 160 -11.84 -18.51 -4.19
CA ALA A 160 -13.00 -18.20 -5.02
C ALA A 160 -12.69 -18.34 -6.52
N ALA A 161 -11.43 -18.21 -6.93
CA ALA A 161 -11.02 -18.36 -8.33
C ALA A 161 -10.92 -19.83 -8.74
N HIS A 162 -10.64 -20.71 -7.78
CA HIS A 162 -10.41 -22.13 -7.98
C HIS A 162 -11.24 -22.99 -7.01
N PRO A 163 -12.56 -23.11 -7.24
CA PRO A 163 -13.44 -23.91 -6.38
C PRO A 163 -13.13 -25.42 -6.41
N GLU A 164 -12.34 -25.89 -7.39
CA GLU A 164 -11.83 -27.25 -7.47
C GLU A 164 -10.79 -27.57 -6.40
N ILE A 165 -10.10 -26.56 -5.87
CA ILE A 165 -9.11 -26.74 -4.81
C ILE A 165 -9.85 -26.91 -3.48
N PRO A 166 -9.61 -28.01 -2.74
CA PRO A 166 -10.26 -28.22 -1.46
C PRO A 166 -9.98 -27.08 -0.46
N PRO A 167 -10.97 -26.66 0.33
CA PRO A 167 -10.80 -25.60 1.31
C PRO A 167 -9.80 -25.99 2.40
N THR A 168 -8.92 -25.06 2.74
CA THR A 168 -8.04 -25.24 3.89
C THR A 168 -8.84 -25.05 5.16
N THR A 169 -8.85 -26.05 6.04
CA THR A 169 -9.58 -26.00 7.31
C THR A 169 -8.61 -25.91 8.48
N ARG A 170 -8.89 -25.04 9.44
CA ARG A 170 -8.13 -24.91 10.69
C ARG A 170 -9.07 -24.91 11.88
N VAL A 171 -8.76 -25.76 12.87
CA VAL A 171 -9.52 -25.86 14.11
C VAL A 171 -8.73 -25.19 15.23
N MET A 172 -9.37 -24.25 15.93
CA MET A 172 -8.80 -23.59 17.09
C MET A 172 -9.53 -24.07 18.35
N PRO A 173 -8.89 -24.87 19.22
CA PRO A 173 -9.50 -25.30 20.47
C PRO A 173 -9.56 -24.16 21.48
N LEU A 174 -10.61 -24.14 22.31
CA LEU A 174 -10.75 -23.17 23.40
C LEU A 174 -9.73 -23.41 24.52
N PHE A 175 -9.42 -24.68 24.76
CA PHE A 175 -8.42 -25.09 25.73
C PHE A 175 -7.31 -25.80 24.96
N PRO A 176 -6.15 -25.17 24.74
CA PRO A 176 -5.00 -25.88 24.20
C PRO A 176 -4.63 -26.99 25.19
N THR A 177 -4.56 -28.23 24.71
CA THR A 177 -4.10 -29.36 25.52
C THR A 177 -2.59 -29.24 25.70
N GLU A 178 -2.16 -28.51 26.73
CA GLU A 178 -0.75 -28.42 27.14
C GLU A 178 -0.26 -29.66 27.92
N ASP A 179 -1.03 -30.75 27.96
CA ASP A 179 -0.69 -31.97 28.71
C ASP A 179 0.19 -32.98 27.95
N GLU A 180 0.54 -32.77 26.67
CA GLU A 180 1.48 -33.66 25.95
C GLU A 180 2.98 -33.33 26.19
N GLY A 181 3.29 -32.29 26.96
CA GLY A 181 4.67 -31.84 27.21
C GLY A 181 5.16 -31.94 28.66
N ARG A 182 4.31 -32.34 29.62
CA ARG A 182 4.66 -32.34 31.05
C ARG A 182 4.60 -33.71 31.75
N SER A 183 4.44 -34.79 30.99
CA SER A 183 4.67 -36.16 31.47
C SER A 183 6.08 -36.61 31.08
N GLY A 184 7.09 -36.17 31.82
CA GLY A 184 8.46 -36.58 31.53
C GLY A 184 9.51 -35.97 32.45
N SER A 185 9.67 -36.61 33.61
CA SER A 185 10.77 -36.50 34.59
C SER A 185 10.72 -35.36 35.60
#